data_AF-A0A417BWT2-F1
#
_entry.id   AF-A0A417BWT2-F1
#
_cell.length_a   1.000
_cell.length_b   1.000
_cell.length_c   1.000
_cell.angle_alpha   90.00
_cell.angle_beta   90.00
_cell.angle_gamma   90.00
#
_symmetry.space_group_name_H-M   'P 1'
#
loop_
_entity.id
_entity.type
_entity.pdbx_description
1 polymer ?
#
loop_
_entity_poly.entity_id
_entity_poly.type
_entity_poly.pdbx_seq_one_letter_code
_entity_poly.pdbx_strand_id
1 'polypeptide(L)'
;MAEYEDTGLAPVEVLKLKQNTVQWIPIEERMPEPESYILVSFENCIIPDIATYRVDDDGSGEFYPGDEDYTYLSVGLFVNAWMPLPELYREG
;
A
#
# COMPACT_ATOMS: atom_id res chain seq x y z
N MET A 1 8.52 9.90 -30.81
CA MET A 1 9.43 9.00 -30.07
C MET A 1 9.70 9.68 -28.75
N ALA A 2 9.41 9.04 -27.62
CA ALA A 2 9.66 9.64 -26.32
C ALA A 2 11.18 9.76 -26.14
N GLU A 3 11.68 10.99 -26.06
CA GLU A 3 13.04 11.29 -25.62
C GLU A 3 13.12 10.87 -24.16
N TYR A 4 13.87 9.80 -23.88
CA TYR A 4 14.10 9.38 -22.51
C TYR A 4 14.95 10.45 -21.84
N GLU A 5 14.52 10.90 -20.65
CA GLU A 5 15.28 11.87 -19.87
C GLU A 5 16.63 11.25 -19.50
N ASP A 6 17.72 11.92 -19.89
CA ASP A 6 19.10 11.54 -19.54
C ASP A 6 19.30 11.77 -18.05
N THR A 7 18.79 10.83 -17.25
CA THR A 7 18.84 10.86 -15.78
C THR A 7 20.25 10.66 -15.24
N GLY A 8 21.25 10.39 -16.08
CA GLY A 8 22.62 10.03 -15.68
C GLY A 8 22.74 8.67 -15.00
N LEU A 9 21.63 7.92 -14.84
CA LEU A 9 21.63 6.56 -14.30
C LEU A 9 21.72 5.51 -15.41
N ALA A 10 22.54 4.48 -15.18
CA ALA A 10 22.60 3.32 -16.04
C ALA A 10 21.26 2.53 -15.99
N PRO A 11 20.87 1.84 -17.08
CA PRO A 11 19.59 1.10 -17.14
C PRO A 11 19.40 0.11 -15.98
N VAL A 12 20.48 -0.52 -15.53
CA VAL A 12 20.46 -1.47 -14.40
C VAL A 12 20.15 -0.78 -13.07
N GLU A 13 20.61 0.45 -12.89
CA GLU A 13 20.35 1.22 -11.67
C GLU A 13 18.90 1.72 -11.63
N VAL A 14 18.35 2.10 -12.80
CA VAL A 14 16.92 2.41 -12.96
C VAL A 14 16.05 1.19 -12.65
N LEU A 15 16.44 0.00 -13.12
CA LEU A 15 15.72 -1.25 -12.84
C LEU A 15 15.78 -1.64 -11.36
N LYS A 16 16.93 -1.45 -10.70
CA LYS A 16 17.05 -1.65 -9.25
C LYS A 16 16.19 -0.68 -8.46
N LEU A 17 16.14 0.61 -8.86
CA LEU A 17 15.24 1.58 -8.23
C LEU A 17 13.77 1.13 -8.36
N LYS A 18 13.36 0.68 -9.55
CA LYS A 18 12.02 0.13 -9.79
C LYS A 18 11.70 -1.15 -9.02
N GLN A 19 12.71 -1.94 -8.66
CA GLN A 19 12.53 -3.10 -7.77
C GLN A 19 12.49 -2.71 -6.29
N ASN A 20 13.13 -1.60 -5.92
CA ASN A 20 13.17 -1.09 -4.55
C ASN A 20 12.01 -0.12 -4.23
N THR A 21 11.19 0.22 -5.21
CA THR A 21 9.90 0.87 -4.97
C THR A 21 8.92 -0.18 -4.47
N VAL A 22 8.45 -0.03 -3.24
CA VAL A 22 7.37 -0.84 -2.69
C VAL A 22 6.18 -0.80 -3.66
N GLN A 23 5.76 -1.96 -4.16
CA GLN A 23 4.71 -2.08 -5.17
C GLN A 23 3.34 -2.28 -4.51
N TRP A 24 2.29 -1.79 -5.18
CA TRP A 24 0.91 -2.07 -4.82
C TRP A 24 0.58 -3.55 -5.05
N ILE A 25 0.01 -4.19 -4.04
CA ILE A 25 -0.36 -5.60 -4.04
C ILE A 25 -1.90 -5.67 -4.02
N PRO A 26 -2.54 -6.21 -5.07
CA PRO A 26 -3.98 -6.38 -5.08
C PRO A 26 -4.44 -7.27 -3.92
N ILE A 27 -5.57 -6.93 -3.29
CA ILE A 27 -6.12 -7.74 -2.18
C ILE A 27 -6.51 -9.15 -2.62
N GLU A 28 -6.81 -9.33 -3.91
CA GLU A 28 -7.10 -10.63 -4.54
C GLU A 28 -5.84 -11.51 -4.69
N GLU A 29 -4.66 -10.90 -4.76
CA GLU A 29 -3.40 -11.63 -4.86
C GLU A 29 -2.90 -12.07 -3.49
N ARG A 30 -2.92 -11.15 -2.52
CA ARG A 30 -2.42 -11.41 -1.17
C ARG A 30 -3.02 -10.43 -0.17
N MET A 31 -3.45 -10.91 0.98
CA MET A 31 -3.83 -10.06 2.11
C MET A 31 -2.62 -9.62 2.93
N PRO A 32 -2.67 -8.43 3.57
CA PRO A 32 -1.63 -7.97 4.48
C PRO A 32 -1.56 -8.81 5.75
N GLU A 33 -0.44 -8.70 6.46
CA GLU A 33 -0.31 -9.28 7.79
C GLU A 33 -1.26 -8.55 8.76
N PRO A 34 -1.92 -9.29 9.68
CA PRO A 34 -2.79 -8.68 10.67
C PRO A 34 -2.01 -7.72 11.57
N GLU A 35 -2.70 -6.71 12.09
CA GLU A 35 -2.17 -5.71 13.04
C GLU A 35 -0.99 -4.88 12.50
N SER A 36 -0.80 -4.87 11.17
CA SER A 36 0.23 -4.09 10.50
C SER A 36 -0.33 -2.80 9.91
N TYR A 37 0.42 -1.70 10.07
CA TYR A 37 0.14 -0.46 9.34
C TYR A 37 0.61 -0.56 7.89
N ILE A 38 -0.30 -0.26 6.99
CA ILE A 38 -0.14 -0.36 5.54
C ILE A 38 -0.66 0.90 4.86
N LEU A 39 -0.24 1.14 3.63
CA LEU A 39 -0.91 2.09 2.75
C LEU A 39 -1.95 1.35 1.91
N VAL A 40 -3.15 1.89 1.78
CA VAL A 40 -4.24 1.30 0.98
C VAL A 40 -4.63 2.20 -0.19
N SER A 41 -5.06 1.56 -1.27
CA SER A 41 -5.70 2.19 -2.42
C SER A 41 -7.16 1.75 -2.48
N PHE A 42 -7.98 2.55 -3.15
CA PHE A 42 -9.41 2.33 -3.25
C PHE A 42 -9.84 2.21 -4.71
N GLU A 43 -10.85 1.36 -4.97
CA GLU A 43 -11.48 1.26 -6.28
C GLU A 43 -12.25 2.55 -6.64
N ASN A 44 -12.85 3.18 -5.63
CA ASN A 44 -13.76 4.32 -5.81
C ASN A 44 -13.21 5.66 -5.27
N CYS A 45 -11.94 5.71 -4.85
CA CYS A 45 -11.27 6.94 -4.41
C CYS A 45 -9.83 6.98 -4.93
N ILE A 46 -9.37 8.17 -5.33
CA ILE A 46 -8.02 8.37 -5.90
C ILE A 46 -6.95 8.66 -4.83
N ILE A 47 -7.37 8.99 -3.59
CA ILE A 47 -6.46 9.37 -2.51
C ILE A 47 -6.18 8.11 -1.68
N PRO A 48 -4.92 7.63 -1.64
CA PRO A 48 -4.55 6.53 -0.74
C PRO A 48 -4.53 7.02 0.71
N ASP A 49 -4.64 6.08 1.66
CA ASP A 49 -4.64 6.38 3.09
C ASP A 49 -3.87 5.29 3.88
N ILE A 50 -3.55 5.58 5.14
CA ILE A 50 -2.93 4.63 6.06
C ILE A 50 -4.03 3.79 6.68
N ALA A 51 -3.84 2.47 6.71
CA ALA A 51 -4.79 1.54 7.28
C ALA A 51 -4.13 0.52 8.21
N THR A 52 -4.94 -0.04 9.09
CA THR A 52 -4.64 -1.27 9.82
C THR A 52 -5.57 -2.37 9.32
N TYR A 53 -4.99 -3.51 8.93
CA TYR A 53 -5.77 -4.73 8.66
C TYR A 53 -5.92 -5.54 9.94
N ARG A 54 -7.15 -5.81 10.35
CA ARG A 54 -7.46 -6.57 11.56
C ARG A 54 -8.31 -7.77 11.18
N VAL A 55 -8.07 -8.91 11.83
CA VAL A 55 -8.78 -10.17 11.59
C VAL A 55 -9.52 -10.55 12.86
N ASP A 56 -10.83 -10.75 12.76
CA ASP A 56 -11.68 -11.20 13.85
C ASP A 56 -11.51 -12.71 14.14
N ASP A 57 -12.04 -13.20 15.26
CA ASP A 57 -12.00 -14.62 15.64
C ASP A 57 -12.60 -15.58 14.60
N ASP A 58 -13.51 -15.09 13.74
CA ASP A 58 -14.11 -15.86 12.64
C ASP A 58 -13.17 -15.98 11.41
N GLY A 59 -12.03 -15.27 11.41
CA GLY A 59 -11.10 -15.20 10.30
C GLY A 59 -11.50 -14.17 9.22
N SER A 60 -12.58 -13.42 9.43
CA SER A 60 -12.94 -12.27 8.60
C SER A 60 -11.98 -11.11 8.86
N GLY A 61 -11.42 -10.54 7.80
CA GLY A 61 -10.50 -9.43 7.88
C GLY A 61 -11.13 -8.13 7.38
N GLU A 62 -10.90 -7.04 8.10
CA GLU A 62 -11.41 -5.71 7.76
C GLU A 62 -10.28 -4.66 7.80
N PHE A 63 -10.45 -3.61 6.99
CA PHE A 63 -9.52 -2.49 6.91
C PHE A 63 -10.08 -1.28 7.66
N TYR A 64 -9.27 -0.74 8.56
CA TYR A 64 -9.57 0.41 9.40
C TYR A 64 -8.64 1.58 9.02
N PRO A 65 -9.14 2.82 8.90
CA PRO A 65 -8.29 3.99 8.71
C PRO A 65 -7.46 4.24 9.97
N GLY A 66 -6.13 4.24 9.83
CA GLY A 66 -5.21 4.34 10.96
C GLY A 66 -5.57 3.36 12.09
N ASP A 67 -5.95 3.91 13.24
CA ASP A 67 -6.36 3.18 14.44
C ASP A 67 -7.85 3.30 14.77
N GLU A 68 -8.66 3.85 13.87
CA GLU A 68 -10.07 4.10 14.12
C GLU A 68 -10.88 2.81 14.36
N ASP A 69 -12.06 2.97 14.95
CA ASP A 69 -12.99 1.87 15.28
C ASP A 69 -14.03 1.61 14.16
N TYR A 70 -14.00 2.36 13.06
CA TYR A 70 -14.88 2.14 11.91
C TYR A 70 -14.09 1.62 10.70
N THR A 71 -14.76 0.89 9.81
CA THR A 71 -14.11 0.35 8.61
C THR A 71 -14.29 1.25 7.40
N TYR A 72 -13.38 1.16 6.43
CA TYR A 72 -13.58 1.78 5.11
C TYR A 72 -14.89 1.34 4.45
N LEU A 73 -15.25 0.05 4.59
CA LEU A 73 -16.49 -0.49 4.05
C LEU A 73 -17.72 0.20 4.66
N SER A 74 -17.71 0.51 5.95
CA SER A 74 -18.81 1.20 6.63
C SER A 74 -19.09 2.61 6.11
N VAL A 75 -18.06 3.27 5.56
CA VAL A 75 -18.16 4.62 4.95
C VAL A 75 -18.22 4.58 3.42
N GLY A 76 -18.35 3.39 2.84
CA GLY A 76 -18.50 3.19 1.39
C GLY A 76 -17.20 3.34 0.59
N LEU A 77 -16.04 3.06 1.20
CA LEU A 77 -14.75 2.98 0.52
C LEU A 77 -14.32 1.53 0.33
N PHE A 78 -13.92 1.17 -0.88
CA PHE A 78 -13.59 -0.21 -1.24
C PHE A 78 -12.09 -0.33 -1.48
N VAL A 79 -11.38 -0.98 -0.56
CA VAL A 79 -9.94 -1.25 -0.69
C VAL A 79 -9.71 -2.24 -1.83
N ASN A 80 -8.82 -1.93 -2.77
CA ASN A 80 -8.48 -2.80 -3.90
C ASN A 80 -7.02 -3.28 -3.90
N ALA A 81 -6.12 -2.51 -3.29
CA ALA A 81 -4.70 -2.84 -3.20
C ALA A 81 -4.08 -2.24 -1.94
N TRP A 82 -2.96 -2.80 -1.52
CA TRP A 82 -2.19 -2.33 -0.36
C TRP A 82 -0.68 -2.43 -0.59
N MET A 83 0.08 -1.76 0.26
CA MET A 83 1.53 -1.88 0.31
C MET A 83 2.04 -1.67 1.75
N PRO A 84 3.13 -2.33 2.18
CA PRO A 84 3.73 -2.04 3.48
C PRO A 84 4.24 -0.59 3.52
N LEU A 85 4.19 0.03 4.70
CA LEU A 85 4.81 1.34 4.91
C LEU A 85 6.33 1.24 4.73
N PRO A 86 6.99 2.31 4.23
CA PRO A 86 8.44 2.37 4.18
C PRO A 86 9.02 2.28 5.59
N GLU A 87 10.27 1.83 5.69
CA GLU A 87 10.98 1.84 6.97
C GLU A 87 10.99 3.25 7.56
N LEU A 88 10.87 3.32 8.89
CA LEU A 88 10.92 4.59 9.63
C LEU A 88 12.16 5.37 9.23
N TYR A 89 11.97 6.68 8.99
CA TYR A 89 13.11 7.57 8.77
C TYR A 89 14.04 7.51 9.98
N ARG A 90 15.31 7.19 9.72
CA ARG A 90 16.38 7.31 10.69
C ARG A 90 17.32 8.40 10.20
N GLU A 91 17.45 9.44 10.99
CA GLU A 91 18.46 10.46 10.76
C GLU A 91 19.84 9.80 10.97
N GLY A 92 20.69 9.84 9.94
CA GLY A 92 22.02 9.24 9.93
C GLY A 92 23.10 10.21 10.37
#